data_AF-A0A370BCQ5-F1
#
_entry.id   AF-A0A370BCQ5-F1
#
_cell.length_a   1.000
_cell.length_b   1.000
_cell.length_c   1.000
_cell.angle_alpha   90.00
_cell.angle_beta   90.00
_cell.angle_gamma   90.00
#
_symmetry.space_group_name_H-M   'P 1'
#
loop_
_entity.id
_entity.type
_entity.pdbx_description
1 polymer ?
#
loop_
_entity_poly.entity_id
_entity_poly.type
_entity_poly.pdbx_seq_one_letter_code
_entity_poly.pdbx_strand_id
1 'polypeptide(L)'
;WKLGWLDDEQIGCASAHGSSDFLLSPLATTGGPKIAFVPVSKESGYAVEVRTRAGNDEAICRPGVLIYRVDAGVDTGRGPVTVSDSKENSGGCTRRPNVHAELSDAPYEPGQTFVDKGNGIRISVLSQEPDDTFAVRVTRS
;
A
#
# COMPACT_ATOMS: atom_id res chain seq x y z
N TRP A 1 -5.33 7.09 11.92
CA TRP A 1 -5.91 7.07 13.28
C TRP A 1 -5.88 5.66 13.91
N LYS A 2 -5.07 5.47 14.96
CA LYS A 2 -5.10 4.42 16.03
C LYS A 2 -3.87 4.60 16.95
N LEU A 3 -2.79 5.22 16.43
CA LEU A 3 -1.53 5.47 17.13
C LEU A 3 -1.02 6.93 17.01
N GLY A 4 -1.85 7.88 16.56
CA GLY A 4 -1.51 9.32 16.53
C GLY A 4 -0.38 9.76 15.59
N TRP A 5 -0.03 8.94 14.60
CA TRP A 5 1.11 9.12 13.69
C TRP A 5 0.71 9.57 12.27
N LEU A 6 -0.58 9.54 11.96
CA LEU A 6 -1.16 10.01 10.70
C LEU A 6 -2.44 10.79 11.01
N ASP A 7 -2.50 12.02 10.49
CA ASP A 7 -3.68 12.88 10.55
C ASP A 7 -4.69 12.49 9.46
N ASP A 8 -5.98 12.80 9.67
CA ASP A 8 -7.04 12.39 8.75
C ASP A 8 -6.87 13.03 7.36
N GLU A 9 -6.28 14.22 7.28
CA GLU A 9 -5.94 14.91 6.03
C GLU A 9 -4.86 14.17 5.22
N GLN A 10 -4.10 13.27 5.85
CA GLN A 10 -3.09 12.47 5.17
C GLN A 10 -3.66 11.19 4.54
N ILE A 11 -4.96 10.94 4.70
CA ILE A 11 -5.65 9.74 4.21
C ILE A 11 -6.66 10.13 3.13
N GLY A 12 -6.39 9.74 1.89
CA GLY A 12 -7.36 9.80 0.79
C GLY A 12 -8.28 8.59 0.80
N CYS A 13 -9.57 8.76 0.50
CA CYS A 13 -10.53 7.65 0.43
C CYS A 13 -11.07 7.47 -0.99
N ALA A 14 -10.90 6.28 -1.57
CA ALA A 14 -11.43 5.88 -2.86
C ALA A 14 -12.69 5.02 -2.68
N SER A 15 -13.80 5.63 -2.24
CA SER A 15 -15.07 4.93 -2.01
C SER A 15 -16.06 5.02 -3.17
N ALA A 16 -15.92 6.02 -4.04
CA ALA A 16 -16.83 6.25 -5.15
C ALA A 16 -16.56 5.32 -6.35
N HIS A 17 -17.60 4.99 -7.13
CA HIS A 17 -17.42 4.31 -8.43
C HIS A 17 -16.65 5.22 -9.41
N GLY A 18 -15.98 4.61 -10.38
CA GLY A 18 -15.14 5.30 -11.36
C GLY A 18 -13.67 5.33 -10.93
N SER A 19 -12.94 6.35 -11.38
CA SER A 19 -11.51 6.48 -11.14
C SER A 19 -11.20 7.62 -10.17
N SER A 20 -10.22 7.42 -9.29
CA SER A 20 -9.67 8.43 -8.39
C SER A 20 -8.15 8.35 -8.42
N ASP A 21 -7.50 9.49 -8.55
CA ASP A 21 -6.05 9.60 -8.57
C ASP A 21 -5.54 10.16 -7.25
N PHE A 22 -4.45 9.57 -6.76
CA PHE A 22 -3.80 9.95 -5.52
C PHE A 22 -2.33 10.20 -5.78
N LEU A 23 -1.80 11.22 -5.13
CA LEU A 23 -0.39 11.53 -5.13
C LEU A 23 0.13 11.27 -3.70
N LEU A 24 0.85 10.15 -3.52
CA LEU A 24 1.21 9.61 -2.22
C LEU A 24 2.69 9.83 -1.93
N SER A 25 3.00 10.52 -0.84
CA SER A 25 4.37 10.74 -0.39
C SER A 25 4.88 9.55 0.44
N PRO A 26 6.20 9.29 0.46
CA PRO A 26 6.78 8.20 1.24
C PRO A 26 6.38 8.23 2.71
N LEU A 27 6.08 7.07 3.28
CA LEU A 27 5.64 6.98 4.68
C LEU A 27 6.73 7.47 5.67
N ALA A 28 8.00 7.33 5.30
CA ALA A 28 9.13 7.74 6.13
C ALA A 28 9.34 9.27 6.21
N THR A 29 8.67 10.07 5.36
CA THR A 29 8.79 11.54 5.38
C THR A 29 7.67 12.18 6.18
N THR A 30 7.91 13.39 6.72
CA THR A 30 6.89 14.13 7.48
C THR A 30 5.84 14.78 6.57
N GLY A 31 4.57 14.70 6.95
CA GLY A 31 3.48 15.42 6.29
C GLY A 31 3.10 14.91 4.90
N GLY A 32 2.14 15.57 4.25
CA GLY A 32 1.63 15.18 2.92
C GLY A 32 0.73 13.94 2.94
N PRO A 33 0.05 13.63 1.81
CA PRO A 33 -0.79 12.44 1.70
C PRO A 33 0.05 11.18 1.83
N LYS A 34 -0.34 10.25 2.70
CA LYS A 34 0.41 9.03 3.02
C LYS A 34 -0.27 7.76 2.55
N ILE A 35 -1.60 7.72 2.67
CA ILE A 35 -2.38 6.52 2.42
C ILE A 35 -3.55 6.86 1.50
N ALA A 36 -3.76 6.03 0.48
CA ALA A 36 -5.08 5.91 -0.16
C ALA A 36 -5.77 4.66 0.38
N PHE A 37 -6.94 4.84 0.99
CA PHE A 37 -7.76 3.74 1.48
C PHE A 37 -8.87 3.42 0.47
N VAL A 38 -9.03 2.14 0.15
CA VAL A 38 -10.01 1.63 -0.82
C VAL A 38 -10.96 0.68 -0.09
N PRO A 39 -12.15 1.15 0.36
CA PRO A 39 -13.08 0.32 1.12
C PRO A 39 -13.62 -0.86 0.29
N VAL A 40 -13.58 -2.06 0.85
CA VAL A 40 -14.19 -3.26 0.23
C VAL A 40 -15.54 -3.57 0.90
N SER A 41 -15.60 -3.41 2.22
CA SER A 41 -16.81 -3.59 3.03
C SER A 41 -16.82 -2.57 4.18
N LYS A 42 -17.78 -2.70 5.12
CA LYS A 42 -17.80 -1.88 6.34
C LYS A 42 -16.58 -2.13 7.25
N GLU A 43 -15.98 -3.31 7.16
CA GLU A 43 -14.92 -3.75 8.08
C GLU A 43 -13.60 -4.04 7.36
N SER A 44 -13.57 -4.02 6.03
CA SER A 44 -12.38 -4.34 5.26
C SER A 44 -12.10 -3.37 4.12
N GLY A 45 -10.83 -3.19 3.78
CA GLY A 45 -10.41 -2.39 2.64
C GLY A 45 -8.93 -2.57 2.31
N TYR A 46 -8.48 -2.01 1.20
CA TYR A 46 -7.07 -1.94 0.87
C TYR A 46 -6.48 -0.63 1.37
N ALA A 47 -5.34 -0.69 2.04
CA ALA A 47 -4.47 0.45 2.24
C ALA A 47 -3.37 0.43 1.20
N VAL A 48 -3.08 1.61 0.67
CA VAL A 48 -2.08 1.84 -0.38
C VAL A 48 -1.13 2.92 0.12
N GLU A 49 0.15 2.60 0.25
CA GLU A 49 1.16 3.51 0.82
C GLU A 49 2.51 3.38 0.10
N VAL A 50 3.33 4.42 0.15
CA VAL A 50 4.66 4.42 -0.48
C VAL A 50 5.73 4.03 0.54
N ARG A 51 6.49 2.98 0.22
CA ARG A 51 7.62 2.49 1.01
C ARG A 51 8.92 2.82 0.29
N THR A 52 9.88 3.36 1.02
CA THR A 52 11.24 3.68 0.55
C THR A 52 12.27 2.99 1.43
N ARG A 53 13.56 3.00 1.06
CA ARG A 53 14.63 2.44 1.90
C ARG A 53 14.98 3.35 3.07
N ALA A 54 14.03 3.58 3.98
CA ALA A 54 14.19 4.46 5.13
C ALA A 54 13.37 3.97 6.32
N GLY A 55 13.77 4.35 7.53
CA GLY A 55 13.08 3.97 8.76
C GLY A 55 13.02 2.45 8.92
N ASN A 56 11.81 1.90 9.07
CA ASN A 56 11.63 0.45 9.25
C ASN A 56 11.94 -0.38 7.99
N ASP A 57 12.10 0.28 6.83
CA ASP A 57 12.28 -0.37 5.52
C ASP A 57 13.70 -0.27 4.97
N GLU A 58 14.68 0.06 5.80
CA GLU A 58 16.10 0.11 5.36
C GLU A 58 16.59 -1.17 4.65
N ALA A 59 15.90 -2.29 4.87
CA ALA A 59 16.24 -3.60 4.31
C ALA A 59 15.40 -4.03 3.10
N ILE A 60 14.47 -3.21 2.60
CA ILE A 60 13.72 -3.56 1.37
C ILE A 60 14.60 -3.30 0.16
N CYS A 61 14.55 -4.17 -0.85
CA CYS A 61 15.28 -3.93 -2.10
C CYS A 61 14.44 -3.15 -3.11
N ARG A 62 13.12 -3.13 -2.97
CA ARG A 62 12.24 -2.52 -3.95
C ARG A 62 11.33 -1.49 -3.30
N PRO A 63 11.73 -0.20 -3.33
CA PRO A 63 10.82 0.90 -3.06
C PRO A 63 9.62 0.88 -4.02
N GLY A 64 8.50 1.42 -3.57
CA GLY A 64 7.31 1.54 -4.41
C GLY A 64 6.03 1.61 -3.60
N VAL A 65 4.93 1.27 -4.25
CA VAL A 65 3.59 1.30 -3.66
C VAL A 65 3.26 -0.05 -3.05
N LEU A 66 3.20 -0.12 -1.72
CA LEU A 66 2.74 -1.30 -1.00
C LEU A 66 1.21 -1.29 -0.93
N ILE A 67 0.59 -2.42 -1.28
CA ILE A 67 -0.86 -2.61 -1.22
C ILE A 67 -1.13 -3.77 -0.27
N TYR A 68 -1.97 -3.54 0.74
CA TYR A 68 -2.36 -4.58 1.69
C TYR A 68 -3.83 -4.48 2.06
N ARG A 69 -4.47 -5.63 2.26
CA ARG A 69 -5.84 -5.72 2.75
C ARG A 69 -5.82 -5.64 4.27
N VAL A 70 -6.66 -4.78 4.82
CA VAL A 70 -6.99 -4.69 6.24
C VAL A 70 -8.39 -5.26 6.44
N ASP A 71 -8.56 -6.12 7.43
CA ASP A 71 -9.84 -6.72 7.82
C ASP A 71 -10.05 -6.59 9.34
N ALA A 72 -10.93 -5.69 9.74
CA ALA A 72 -11.27 -5.42 11.14
C ALA A 72 -12.30 -6.39 11.71
N GLY A 73 -12.96 -7.20 10.87
CA GLY A 73 -13.89 -8.24 11.32
C GLY A 73 -13.19 -9.50 11.82
N VAL A 74 -11.87 -9.59 11.63
CA VAL A 74 -11.04 -10.71 12.09
C VAL A 74 -10.44 -10.40 13.46
N ASP A 75 -10.73 -11.24 14.46
CA ASP A 75 -10.11 -11.17 15.78
C ASP A 75 -8.57 -11.03 15.71
N THR A 76 -8.03 -10.21 16.61
CA THR A 76 -6.59 -9.98 16.75
C THR A 76 -5.82 -11.30 16.88
N GLY A 77 -4.70 -11.44 16.17
CA GLY A 77 -3.87 -12.65 16.18
C GLY A 77 -4.13 -13.62 15.02
N ARG A 78 -5.16 -13.39 14.18
CA ARG A 78 -5.47 -14.23 13.01
C ARG A 78 -5.08 -13.62 11.65
N GLY A 79 -4.21 -12.61 11.66
CA GLY A 79 -3.74 -11.96 10.44
C GLY A 79 -4.75 -10.98 9.83
N PRO A 80 -5.13 -9.90 10.54
CA PRO A 80 -6.04 -8.87 10.02
C PRO A 80 -5.43 -8.03 8.89
N VAL A 81 -4.15 -8.25 8.56
CA VAL A 81 -3.42 -7.57 7.48
C VAL A 81 -2.83 -8.62 6.56
N THR A 82 -3.08 -8.49 5.26
CA THR A 82 -2.49 -9.36 4.23
C THR A 82 -1.88 -8.49 3.13
N VAL A 83 -0.57 -8.60 2.94
CA VAL A 83 0.16 -7.86 1.90
C VAL A 83 -0.06 -8.51 0.54
N SER A 84 -0.34 -7.69 -0.48
CA SER A 84 -0.31 -8.11 -1.87
C SER A 84 1.11 -7.99 -2.39
N ASP A 85 1.69 -9.12 -2.79
CA ASP A 85 3.04 -9.19 -3.29
C ASP A 85 3.06 -9.03 -4.82
N SER A 86 3.69 -7.97 -5.33
CA SER A 86 3.82 -7.76 -6.78
C SER A 86 4.78 -8.76 -7.46
N LYS A 87 5.56 -9.51 -6.67
CA LYS A 87 6.63 -10.38 -7.13
C LYS A 87 6.63 -11.75 -6.45
N GLU A 88 5.45 -12.37 -6.35
CA GLU A 88 5.28 -13.69 -5.73
C GLU A 88 6.35 -14.74 -6.12
N ASN A 89 6.83 -15.46 -5.11
CA ASN A 89 7.88 -16.47 -5.17
C ASN A 89 9.23 -15.93 -5.65
N SER A 90 9.57 -14.68 -5.31
CA SER A 90 10.88 -14.08 -5.60
C SER A 90 11.99 -14.58 -4.68
N GLY A 91 11.64 -15.00 -3.45
CA GLY A 91 12.56 -15.23 -2.34
C GLY A 91 13.02 -13.96 -1.63
N GLY A 92 12.64 -12.79 -2.15
CA GLY A 92 13.09 -11.47 -1.71
C GLY A 92 14.60 -11.28 -1.70
N CYS A 93 15.07 -10.30 -0.94
CA CYS A 93 16.47 -9.85 -0.96
C CYS A 93 17.11 -9.67 0.41
N THR A 94 16.35 -9.88 1.49
CA THR A 94 16.85 -9.72 2.86
C THR A 94 16.72 -10.99 3.66
N ARG A 95 17.69 -11.21 4.56
CA ARG A 95 17.68 -12.29 5.55
C ARG A 95 17.71 -11.74 6.98
N ARG A 96 17.32 -10.48 7.15
CA ARG A 96 17.24 -9.88 8.49
C ARG A 96 16.23 -10.65 9.34
N PRO A 97 16.55 -10.91 10.61
CA PRO A 97 15.59 -11.53 11.53
C PRO A 97 14.35 -10.64 11.66
N ASN A 98 13.19 -11.25 11.84
CA ASN A 98 11.89 -10.59 11.97
C ASN A 98 11.41 -9.81 10.73
N VAL A 99 12.04 -10.01 9.57
CA VAL A 99 11.53 -9.54 8.28
C VAL A 99 11.10 -10.76 7.46
N HIS A 100 9.89 -10.72 6.91
CA HIS A 100 9.46 -11.74 5.96
C HIS A 100 10.20 -11.50 4.65
N ALA A 101 11.21 -12.34 4.36
CA ALA A 101 12.12 -12.15 3.21
C ALA A 101 11.34 -11.93 1.91
N GLU A 102 10.34 -12.78 1.64
CA GLU A 102 9.48 -12.68 0.45
C GLU A 102 8.83 -11.31 0.26
N LEU A 103 8.52 -10.58 1.33
CA LEU A 103 7.82 -9.30 1.22
C LEU A 103 8.77 -8.11 1.06
N SER A 104 10.08 -8.34 0.97
CA SER A 104 11.09 -7.27 0.84
C SER A 104 11.16 -6.63 -0.55
N ASP A 105 10.48 -7.23 -1.53
CA ASP A 105 10.27 -6.71 -2.89
C ASP A 105 8.78 -6.69 -3.31
N ALA A 106 7.88 -6.81 -2.33
CA ALA A 106 6.44 -6.78 -2.55
C ALA A 106 5.90 -5.49 -3.22
N PRO A 107 6.43 -4.27 -2.96
CA PRO A 107 5.86 -3.05 -3.52
C PRO A 107 5.76 -3.05 -5.05
N TYR A 108 4.69 -2.43 -5.55
CA TYR A 108 4.42 -2.22 -6.96
C TYR A 108 5.17 -0.99 -7.48
N GLU A 109 5.77 -1.12 -8.67
CA GLU A 109 6.48 -0.08 -9.41
C GLU A 109 5.59 0.57 -10.50
N PRO A 110 5.98 1.72 -11.06
CA PRO A 110 5.25 2.36 -12.14
C PRO A 110 4.98 1.42 -13.32
N GLY A 111 3.77 1.46 -13.84
CA GLY A 111 3.26 0.56 -14.87
C GLY A 111 2.64 -0.74 -14.34
N GLN A 112 2.85 -1.09 -13.07
CA GLN A 112 2.24 -2.29 -12.48
C GLN A 112 0.85 -2.01 -11.91
N THR A 113 0.06 -3.07 -11.75
CA THR A 113 -1.33 -2.97 -11.33
C THR A 113 -1.74 -4.15 -10.48
N PHE A 114 -2.34 -3.86 -9.32
CA PHE A 114 -3.10 -4.81 -8.52
C PHE A 114 -4.55 -4.90 -9.01
N VAL A 115 -5.12 -6.10 -8.97
CA VAL A 115 -6.51 -6.36 -9.41
C VAL A 115 -7.21 -7.29 -8.43
N ASP A 116 -8.32 -6.80 -7.87
CA ASP A 116 -9.31 -7.61 -7.18
C ASP A 116 -10.61 -7.65 -8.01
N LYS A 117 -10.76 -8.73 -8.78
CA LYS A 117 -11.92 -8.93 -9.65
C LYS A 117 -13.21 -9.16 -8.87
N GLY A 118 -13.12 -9.73 -7.66
CA GLY A 118 -14.30 -10.05 -6.84
C GLY A 118 -15.01 -8.81 -6.33
N ASN A 119 -14.25 -7.75 -6.07
CA ASN A 119 -14.78 -6.47 -5.57
C ASN A 119 -14.73 -5.34 -6.61
N GLY A 120 -14.39 -5.64 -7.87
CA GLY A 120 -14.33 -4.64 -8.94
C GLY A 120 -13.27 -3.55 -8.73
N ILE A 121 -12.16 -3.88 -8.07
CA ILE A 121 -11.11 -2.92 -7.71
C ILE A 121 -9.86 -3.15 -8.56
N ARG A 122 -9.33 -2.06 -9.10
CA ARG A 122 -8.01 -2.00 -9.75
C ARG A 122 -7.20 -0.86 -9.16
N ILE A 123 -5.94 -1.11 -8.83
CA ILE A 123 -5.01 -0.11 -8.29
C ILE A 123 -3.77 -0.11 -9.17
N SER A 124 -3.56 0.97 -9.91
CA SER A 124 -2.46 1.12 -10.86
C SER A 124 -1.46 2.15 -10.38
N VAL A 125 -0.17 1.77 -10.40
CA VAL A 125 0.93 2.70 -10.13
C VAL A 125 1.30 3.37 -11.45
N LEU A 126 1.10 4.68 -11.55
CA LEU A 126 1.24 5.42 -12.80
C LEU A 126 2.67 5.91 -13.01
N SER A 127 3.21 6.64 -12.04
CA SER A 127 4.52 7.27 -12.09
C SER A 127 5.13 7.39 -10.69
N GLN A 128 6.44 7.62 -10.67
CA GLN A 128 7.19 8.12 -9.53
C GLN A 128 7.68 9.52 -9.90
N GLU A 129 7.43 10.48 -9.02
CA GLU A 129 7.89 11.85 -9.13
C GLU A 129 9.32 12.00 -8.58
N PRO A 130 10.03 13.08 -8.90
CA PRO A 130 11.43 13.27 -8.48
C PRO A 130 11.66 13.31 -6.96
N ASP A 131 10.62 13.54 -6.16
CA ASP A 131 10.64 13.59 -4.70
C ASP A 131 10.19 12.29 -4.03
N ASP A 132 10.21 11.18 -4.78
CA ASP A 132 9.75 9.84 -4.37
C ASP A 132 8.24 9.74 -4.08
N THR A 133 7.46 10.74 -4.47
CA THR A 133 6.00 10.67 -4.44
C THR A 133 5.50 9.80 -5.60
N PHE A 134 4.46 9.00 -5.38
CA PHE A 134 3.88 8.13 -6.42
C PHE A 134 2.48 8.58 -6.81
N ALA A 135 2.24 8.66 -8.12
CA ALA A 135 0.90 8.81 -8.67
C ALA A 135 0.24 7.42 -8.77
N VAL A 136 -0.92 7.27 -8.13
CA VAL A 136 -1.68 6.02 -8.08
C VAL A 136 -3.10 6.28 -8.55
N ARG A 137 -3.61 5.43 -9.45
CA ARG A 137 -5.02 5.43 -9.86
C ARG A 137 -5.75 4.24 -9.26
N VAL A 138 -6.82 4.53 -8.54
CA VAL A 138 -7.80 3.53 -8.09
C VAL A 138 -8.99 3.58 -9.03
N THR A 139 -9.43 2.42 -9.51
CA THR A 139 -10.65 2.28 -10.31
C THR A 139 -11.60 1.30 -9.63
N ARG A 140 -12.88 1.67 -9.55
CA ARG A 140 -13.95 0.90 -8.94
C ARG A 140 -15.12 0.77 -9.91
N SER A 141 -15.53 -0.46 -10.22
CA SER A 141 -16.65 -0.76 -11.13
C SER A 141 -17.81 -1.39 -10.38
#